data_AF-A0A344TU96-F1
#
_entry.id   AF-A0A344TU96-F1
#
_cell.length_a   1.000
_cell.length_b   1.000
_cell.length_c   1.000
_cell.angle_alpha   90.00
_cell.angle_beta   90.00
_cell.angle_gamma   90.00
#
_symmetry.space_group_name_H-M   'P 1'
#
loop_
_entity.id
_entity.type
_entity.pdbx_description
1 polymer ?
#
loop_
_entity_poly.entity_id
_entity_poly.type
_entity_poly.pdbx_seq_one_letter_code
_entity_poly.pdbx_strand_id
1 'polypeptide(L)'
;MPSQGALPDVIAESFLYHSILGNLQGPHGGSSLTAPRPPALVARIPGVGDAWANARSLLRRRVDEAHDVVDAVLAEAPAVFPDVPPAPADRRSLEEHARTLLRTYLDPFMALVFNGEQSVRFAVSGKRLKKVARRLHDALEECAAAFEPAERLAGALAEEYPHFLPDTYDGVSAALLVLAAWDASHRHPTRELTESLLRSVERDGRIRLGLFVCPPVDFTRLHGERPELYVRDHMHGSVLSRLAGRLRELFRGLEGAQVEVELRAIVGDTDEDDYLWYGVPAPAHLDRVALDARREALVTTVANYLTEEVSAPRGGQPRIFRGTALTVQRLSAMAPSAESRNVYAAVLANPLAYFDRRDVEAEKGIMRGLWEPGSYYEGLSQPDDATLADIVVRKFATYAMQGRMLHELDPDMVLVQTERPPLLRARMLNAGWDQTGRSPLPTVEFFEPEDG
;
A
#
# COMPACT_ATOMS: atom_id res chain seq x y z
N MET A 1 -57.99 27.22 -17.76
CA MET A 1 -57.83 28.70 -17.90
C MET A 1 -58.49 29.37 -16.72
N PRO A 2 -57.91 30.42 -16.10
CA PRO A 2 -56.54 30.97 -16.23
C PRO A 2 -55.79 31.00 -14.85
N SER A 3 -54.47 30.76 -14.82
CA SER A 3 -53.36 31.75 -14.68
C SER A 3 -53.03 32.03 -13.19
N GLN A 4 -51.82 32.30 -12.66
CA GLN A 4 -50.45 32.69 -13.03
C GLN A 4 -49.55 32.19 -11.86
N GLY A 5 -48.23 32.02 -11.86
CA GLY A 5 -47.10 32.43 -12.69
C GLY A 5 -45.81 32.33 -11.83
N ALA A 6 -44.65 32.35 -12.49
CA ALA A 6 -43.30 32.64 -12.00
C ALA A 6 -42.49 31.57 -11.22
N LEU A 7 -41.56 30.92 -11.95
CA LEU A 7 -40.13 30.83 -11.62
C LEU A 7 -39.41 31.95 -12.42
N PRO A 8 -38.12 32.30 -12.22
CA PRO A 8 -37.07 31.68 -11.38
C PRO A 8 -36.30 32.69 -10.50
N ASP A 9 -35.36 32.23 -9.66
CA ASP A 9 -34.05 32.90 -9.54
C ASP A 9 -32.99 32.01 -8.88
N VAL A 10 -31.81 32.11 -9.49
CA VAL A 10 -30.53 31.48 -9.16
C VAL A 10 -29.78 32.41 -8.22
N ILE A 11 -29.30 31.94 -7.06
CA ILE A 11 -28.13 32.52 -6.39
C ILE A 11 -27.27 31.42 -5.76
N ALA A 12 -26.02 31.36 -6.21
CA ALA A 12 -24.90 30.69 -5.60
C ALA A 12 -24.37 31.51 -4.42
N GLU A 13 -23.87 30.86 -3.36
CA GLU A 13 -22.81 31.32 -2.42
C GLU A 13 -22.68 30.26 -1.30
N SER A 14 -21.66 29.40 -1.31
CA SER A 14 -20.35 29.63 -0.67
C SER A 14 -20.47 30.19 0.76
N PHE A 15 -20.40 29.33 1.78
CA PHE A 15 -19.90 29.75 3.09
C PHE A 15 -18.99 28.69 3.75
N LEU A 16 -17.72 29.09 3.76
CA LEU A 16 -16.60 28.69 4.58
C LEU A 16 -16.94 28.46 6.06
N TYR A 17 -16.31 27.40 6.57
CA TYR A 17 -15.95 27.15 7.96
C TYR A 17 -15.35 28.37 8.67
N HIS A 18 -15.80 28.64 9.90
CA HIS A 18 -14.94 29.19 10.95
C HIS A 18 -15.37 28.73 12.36
N SER A 19 -14.47 27.95 12.96
CA SER A 19 -13.98 28.04 14.35
C SER A 19 -14.94 28.33 15.50
N ILE A 20 -15.04 27.37 16.43
CA ILE A 20 -15.20 27.66 17.86
C ILE A 20 -14.14 26.85 18.63
N LEU A 21 -13.01 27.50 18.92
CA LEU A 21 -12.11 27.12 20.02
C LEU A 21 -12.31 28.17 21.12
N GLY A 22 -12.85 27.73 22.25
CA GLY A 22 -12.97 28.54 23.46
C GLY A 22 -11.64 28.61 24.20
N ASN A 23 -11.14 29.84 24.35
CA ASN A 23 -9.97 30.22 25.13
C ASN A 23 -10.14 29.90 26.62
N LEU A 24 -9.15 29.25 27.22
CA LEU A 24 -8.82 29.38 28.64
C LEU A 24 -7.38 29.87 28.74
N GLN A 25 -7.21 31.15 29.11
CA GLN A 25 -5.91 31.75 29.42
C GLN A 25 -5.57 31.56 30.90
N GLY A 26 -4.39 31.02 31.17
CA GLY A 26 -3.66 31.16 32.44
C GLY A 26 -2.19 31.47 32.14
N PRO A 27 -1.50 32.32 32.91
CA PRO A 27 -0.19 32.84 32.53
C PRO A 27 0.94 32.12 33.27
N HIS A 28 1.79 31.35 32.59
CA HIS A 28 3.18 31.11 33.01
C HIS A 28 4.05 30.77 31.79
N GLY A 29 5.22 31.40 31.73
CA GLY A 29 6.09 31.39 30.56
C GLY A 29 6.98 30.15 30.40
N GLY A 30 7.67 30.13 29.26
CA GLY A 30 8.78 29.22 28.99
C GLY A 30 8.56 28.37 27.73
N SER A 31 9.45 28.56 26.74
CA SER A 31 9.56 27.83 25.48
C SER A 31 8.52 28.18 24.40
N SER A 32 8.99 28.91 23.38
CA SER A 32 8.36 28.98 22.07
C SER A 32 8.44 27.60 21.41
N LEU A 33 7.54 26.70 21.80
CA LEU A 33 7.18 25.55 20.99
C LEU A 33 6.41 26.11 19.80
N THR A 34 7.12 26.39 18.71
CA THR A 34 6.50 26.55 17.41
C THR A 34 5.56 25.37 17.22
N ALA A 35 4.27 25.66 17.01
CA ALA A 35 3.30 24.63 16.69
C ALA A 35 3.86 23.74 15.57
N PRO A 36 3.76 22.41 15.68
CA PRO A 36 4.25 21.52 14.64
C PRO A 36 3.65 21.96 13.31
N ARG A 37 4.51 22.19 12.32
CA ARG A 37 4.07 22.48 10.95
C ARG A 37 3.18 21.31 10.51
N PRO A 38 2.09 21.57 9.77
CA PRO A 38 1.37 20.48 9.14
C PRO A 38 2.36 19.66 8.29
N PRO A 39 2.26 18.32 8.28
CA PRO A 39 3.17 17.49 7.53
C PRO A 39 3.21 17.96 6.07
N ALA A 40 4.39 17.90 5.46
CA ALA A 40 4.55 18.29 4.07
C ALA A 40 3.55 17.48 3.22
N LEU A 41 2.80 18.21 2.37
CA LEU A 41 1.79 17.61 1.50
C LEU A 41 2.45 16.53 0.63
N VAL A 42 2.14 15.25 0.89
CA VAL A 42 2.64 14.16 0.04
C VAL A 42 1.95 14.25 -1.32
N ALA A 43 2.75 14.46 -2.36
CA ALA A 43 2.27 14.58 -3.73
C ALA A 43 1.69 13.24 -4.23
N ARG A 44 0.60 13.31 -4.99
CA ARG A 44 -0.02 12.14 -5.64
C ARG A 44 0.42 12.09 -7.09
N ILE A 45 1.32 11.17 -7.41
CA ILE A 45 1.95 11.06 -8.75
C ILE A 45 1.58 9.67 -9.33
N PRO A 46 0.54 9.56 -10.15
CA PRO A 46 0.15 8.29 -10.77
C PRO A 46 1.32 7.66 -11.53
N GLY A 47 1.59 6.38 -11.29
CA GLY A 47 2.68 5.66 -11.95
C GLY A 47 4.09 6.09 -11.53
N VAL A 48 4.26 6.74 -10.37
CA VAL A 48 5.58 7.20 -9.89
C VAL A 48 6.64 6.11 -9.86
N GLY A 49 6.29 4.90 -9.39
CA GLY A 49 7.22 3.76 -9.38
C GLY A 49 7.67 3.31 -10.78
N ASP A 50 6.76 3.34 -11.76
CA ASP A 50 7.09 3.05 -13.16
C ASP A 50 7.99 4.13 -13.77
N ALA A 51 7.71 5.40 -13.47
CA ALA A 51 8.54 6.52 -13.92
C ALA A 51 9.97 6.40 -13.39
N TRP A 52 10.12 6.08 -12.10
CA TRP A 52 11.42 5.83 -11.46
C TRP A 52 12.15 4.63 -12.05
N ALA A 53 11.46 3.50 -12.26
CA ALA A 53 12.05 2.33 -12.91
C ALA A 53 12.56 2.65 -14.33
N ASN A 54 11.78 3.41 -15.11
CA ASN A 54 12.17 3.83 -16.45
C ASN A 54 13.38 4.78 -16.44
N ALA A 55 13.41 5.76 -15.54
CA ALA A 55 14.53 6.69 -15.40
C ALA A 55 15.83 5.97 -15.03
N ARG A 56 15.79 5.05 -14.05
CA ARG A 56 16.94 4.21 -13.69
C ARG A 56 17.39 3.31 -14.84
N SER A 57 16.45 2.68 -15.55
CA SER A 57 16.76 1.81 -16.70
C SER A 57 17.43 2.59 -17.83
N LEU A 58 16.97 3.81 -18.10
CA LEU A 58 17.57 4.70 -19.08
C LEU A 58 18.99 5.10 -18.66
N LEU A 59 19.18 5.53 -17.41
CA LEU A 59 20.51 5.87 -16.88
C LEU A 59 21.47 4.69 -17.00
N ARG A 60 21.05 3.49 -16.60
CA ARG A 60 21.87 2.28 -16.70
C ARG A 60 22.32 2.02 -18.13
N ARG A 61 21.38 2.10 -19.09
CA ARG A 61 21.71 1.94 -20.52
C ARG A 61 22.73 2.96 -21.01
N ARG A 62 22.68 4.20 -20.49
CA ARG A 62 23.67 5.24 -20.85
C ARG A 62 25.01 5.04 -20.18
N VAL A 63 25.03 4.50 -18.96
CA VAL A 63 26.26 4.05 -18.30
C VAL A 63 26.92 2.93 -19.09
N ASP A 64 26.15 1.92 -19.53
CA ASP A 64 26.67 0.82 -20.34
C ASP A 64 27.21 1.35 -21.70
N GLU A 65 26.49 2.27 -22.37
CA GLU A 65 26.97 2.94 -23.61
C GLU A 65 28.26 3.74 -23.38
N ALA A 66 28.44 4.31 -22.18
CA ALA A 66 29.65 5.04 -21.80
C ALA A 66 30.82 4.09 -21.51
N HIS A 67 30.57 2.96 -20.82
CA HIS A 67 31.57 1.90 -20.61
C HIS A 67 32.16 1.42 -21.92
N ASP A 68 31.31 1.04 -22.89
CA ASP A 68 31.76 0.58 -24.21
C ASP A 68 32.70 1.57 -24.90
N VAL A 69 32.46 2.86 -24.71
CA VAL A 69 33.24 3.94 -25.32
C VAL A 69 34.52 4.22 -24.56
N VAL A 70 34.48 4.16 -23.23
CA VAL A 70 35.65 4.37 -22.39
C VAL A 70 36.63 3.22 -22.56
N ASP A 71 36.17 1.97 -22.48
CA ASP A 71 37.01 0.78 -22.62
C ASP A 71 37.71 0.73 -23.99
N ALA A 72 37.01 1.13 -25.06
CA ALA A 72 37.58 1.22 -26.39
C ALA A 72 38.73 2.25 -26.49
N VAL A 73 38.67 3.34 -25.73
CA VAL A 73 39.75 4.35 -25.68
C VAL A 73 40.88 3.88 -24.76
N LEU A 74 40.56 3.28 -23.61
CA LEU A 74 41.54 2.78 -22.65
C LEU A 74 42.40 1.65 -23.22
N ALA A 75 41.84 0.80 -24.07
CA ALA A 75 42.59 -0.26 -24.75
C ALA A 75 43.81 0.26 -25.56
N GLU A 76 43.77 1.51 -26.02
CA GLU A 76 44.87 2.14 -26.78
C GLU A 76 45.79 3.00 -25.90
N ALA A 77 45.37 3.38 -24.69
CA ALA A 77 46.12 4.26 -23.79
C ALA A 77 46.02 3.86 -22.30
N PRO A 78 46.34 2.60 -21.92
CA PRO A 78 46.04 2.06 -20.59
C PRO A 78 46.88 2.67 -19.46
N ALA A 79 48.04 3.29 -19.77
CA ALA A 79 48.94 3.85 -18.77
C ALA A 79 48.54 5.25 -18.27
N VAL A 80 47.52 5.87 -18.86
CA VAL A 80 47.17 7.29 -18.61
C VAL A 80 45.96 7.44 -17.70
N PHE A 81 45.09 6.42 -17.62
CA PHE A 81 43.83 6.48 -16.91
C PHE A 81 43.64 5.23 -16.04
N PRO A 82 42.92 5.34 -14.91
CA PRO A 82 42.61 4.19 -14.07
C PRO A 82 41.65 3.21 -14.77
N ASP A 83 41.57 1.98 -14.24
CA ASP A 83 40.58 1.00 -14.68
C ASP A 83 39.15 1.45 -14.31
N VAL A 84 38.20 1.11 -15.17
CA VAL A 84 36.78 1.43 -14.95
C VAL A 84 36.14 0.35 -14.07
N PRO A 85 35.59 0.70 -12.89
CA PRO A 85 34.87 -0.28 -12.08
C PRO A 85 33.55 -0.70 -12.75
N PRO A 86 33.02 -1.90 -12.44
CA PRO A 86 31.74 -2.33 -12.97
C PRO A 86 30.60 -1.42 -12.50
N ALA A 87 29.60 -1.22 -13.37
CA ALA A 87 28.47 -0.36 -13.05
C ALA A 87 27.62 -0.96 -11.89
N PRO A 88 27.35 -0.19 -10.82
CA PRO A 88 26.60 -0.66 -9.66
C PRO A 88 25.10 -0.80 -9.94
N ALA A 89 24.39 -1.52 -9.05
CA ALA A 89 22.98 -1.85 -9.22
C ALA A 89 22.02 -0.85 -8.56
N ASP A 90 22.42 -0.23 -7.44
CA ASP A 90 21.62 0.75 -6.72
C ASP A 90 21.65 2.13 -7.39
N ARG A 91 20.58 2.92 -7.20
CA ARG A 91 20.44 4.24 -7.84
C ARG A 91 21.59 5.18 -7.52
N ARG A 92 21.87 5.40 -6.24
CA ARG A 92 22.82 6.43 -5.78
C ARG A 92 24.21 6.15 -6.32
N SER A 93 24.66 4.91 -6.20
CA SER A 93 25.96 4.50 -6.73
C SER A 93 25.97 4.55 -8.26
N LEU A 94 24.84 4.25 -8.94
CA LEU A 94 24.77 4.37 -10.41
C LEU A 94 24.90 5.82 -10.88
N GLU A 95 24.29 6.77 -10.18
CA GLU A 95 24.45 8.19 -10.47
C GLU A 95 25.87 8.68 -10.19
N GLU A 96 26.47 8.29 -9.06
CA GLU A 96 27.86 8.63 -8.73
C GLU A 96 28.83 8.05 -9.76
N HIS A 97 28.59 6.81 -10.17
CA HIS A 97 29.37 6.14 -11.21
C HIS A 97 29.24 6.84 -12.56
N ALA A 98 28.03 7.24 -12.96
CA ALA A 98 27.81 8.04 -14.17
C ALA A 98 28.54 9.39 -14.12
N ARG A 99 28.52 10.09 -12.97
CA ARG A 99 29.28 11.34 -12.77
C ARG A 99 30.80 11.09 -12.85
N THR A 100 31.27 9.97 -12.31
CA THR A 100 32.68 9.54 -12.41
C THR A 100 33.10 9.28 -13.84
N LEU A 101 32.27 8.58 -14.63
CA LEU A 101 32.53 8.33 -16.05
C LEU A 101 32.66 9.63 -16.85
N LEU A 102 31.76 10.59 -16.60
CA LEU A 102 31.83 11.91 -17.24
C LEU A 102 33.13 12.63 -16.88
N ARG A 103 33.39 12.84 -15.59
CA ARG A 103 34.49 13.68 -15.10
C ARG A 103 35.88 13.08 -15.32
N THR A 104 36.01 11.77 -15.16
CA THR A 104 37.32 11.09 -15.14
C THR A 104 37.74 10.65 -16.54
N TYR A 105 36.79 10.36 -17.43
CA TYR A 105 37.08 9.77 -18.73
C TYR A 105 36.53 10.61 -19.89
N LEU A 106 35.21 10.75 -19.99
CA LEU A 106 34.59 11.32 -21.19
C LEU A 106 34.96 12.80 -21.42
N ASP A 107 34.94 13.62 -20.38
CA ASP A 107 35.32 15.03 -20.48
C ASP A 107 36.82 15.19 -20.80
N PRO A 108 37.75 14.50 -20.12
CA PRO A 108 39.16 14.47 -20.52
C PRO A 108 39.40 13.97 -21.96
N PHE A 109 38.72 12.91 -22.40
CA PHE A 109 38.86 12.41 -23.78
C PHE A 109 38.39 13.44 -24.79
N MET A 110 37.27 14.12 -24.53
CA MET A 110 36.81 15.21 -25.38
C MET A 110 37.82 16.36 -25.41
N ALA A 111 38.40 16.75 -24.28
CA ALA A 111 39.44 17.77 -24.25
C ALA A 111 40.65 17.38 -25.12
N LEU A 112 41.13 16.14 -25.01
CA LEU A 112 42.26 15.65 -25.83
C LEU A 112 41.95 15.63 -27.34
N VAL A 113 40.72 15.31 -27.73
CA VAL A 113 40.31 15.29 -29.15
C VAL A 113 40.12 16.71 -29.70
N PHE A 114 39.68 17.66 -28.88
CA PHE A 114 39.21 18.98 -29.35
C PHE A 114 40.11 20.18 -28.97
N ASN A 115 41.14 20.06 -28.11
CA ASN A 115 41.96 21.21 -27.64
C ASN A 115 43.28 21.53 -28.37
N GLY A 116 43.61 20.91 -29.51
CA GLY A 116 44.65 21.44 -30.40
C GLY A 116 46.13 21.28 -29.96
N GLU A 117 47.01 21.57 -30.93
CA GLU A 117 48.43 21.21 -31.14
C GLU A 117 48.77 19.73 -31.32
N GLN A 118 48.17 18.79 -30.57
CA GLN A 118 48.28 17.35 -30.83
C GLN A 118 46.91 16.68 -30.72
N SER A 119 46.16 16.63 -31.83
CA SER A 119 44.91 15.87 -31.84
C SER A 119 45.23 14.37 -31.80
N VAL A 120 45.01 13.76 -30.64
CA VAL A 120 45.15 12.31 -30.48
C VAL A 120 43.99 11.64 -31.21
N ARG A 121 44.31 10.75 -32.16
CA ARG A 121 43.30 9.89 -32.79
C ARG A 121 43.06 8.70 -31.89
N PHE A 122 41.94 8.68 -31.19
CA PHE A 122 41.42 7.49 -30.52
C PHE A 122 40.66 6.59 -31.49
N ALA A 123 40.50 5.31 -31.12
CA ALA A 123 39.58 4.36 -31.75
C ALA A 123 38.14 4.89 -31.89
N VAL A 124 37.73 5.80 -31.01
CA VAL A 124 36.39 6.38 -30.99
C VAL A 124 36.40 7.81 -31.53
N SER A 125 35.55 8.10 -32.52
CA SER A 125 35.42 9.45 -33.06
C SER A 125 34.97 10.47 -32.01
N GLY A 126 35.48 11.70 -32.08
CA GLY A 126 35.04 12.80 -31.22
C GLY A 126 33.53 13.08 -31.28
N LYS A 127 32.89 12.83 -32.43
CA LYS A 127 31.42 12.92 -32.57
C LYS A 127 30.70 11.88 -31.72
N ARG A 128 31.23 10.65 -31.64
CA ARG A 128 30.66 9.59 -30.80
C ARG A 128 30.88 9.90 -29.31
N LEU A 129 32.09 10.32 -28.91
CA LEU A 129 32.38 10.77 -27.54
C LEU A 129 31.41 11.86 -27.08
N LYS A 130 31.27 12.95 -27.87
CA LYS A 130 30.36 14.05 -27.57
C LYS A 130 28.90 13.60 -27.44
N LYS A 131 28.46 12.69 -28.29
CA LYS A 131 27.09 12.16 -28.28
C LYS A 131 26.82 11.32 -27.02
N VAL A 132 27.78 10.49 -26.62
CA VAL A 132 27.67 9.59 -25.46
C VAL A 132 27.70 10.40 -24.18
N ALA A 133 28.65 11.33 -24.05
CA ALA A 133 28.74 12.25 -22.91
C ALA A 133 27.44 13.05 -22.74
N ARG A 134 26.92 13.65 -23.82
CA ARG A 134 25.64 14.37 -23.77
C ARG A 134 24.49 13.48 -23.31
N ARG A 135 24.34 12.28 -23.88
CA ARG A 135 23.26 11.36 -23.51
C ARG A 135 23.34 10.89 -22.06
N LEU A 136 24.55 10.71 -21.54
CA LEU A 136 24.76 10.35 -20.14
C LEU A 136 24.42 11.52 -19.22
N HIS A 137 24.76 12.75 -19.61
CA HIS A 137 24.36 13.97 -18.90
C HIS A 137 22.84 14.14 -18.90
N ASP A 138 22.20 14.07 -20.07
CA ASP A 138 20.74 14.18 -20.21
C ASP A 138 20.03 13.12 -19.34
N ALA A 139 20.52 11.87 -19.32
CA ALA A 139 19.95 10.81 -18.49
C ALA A 139 20.17 11.00 -16.97
N LEU A 140 21.27 11.63 -16.56
CA LEU A 140 21.50 12.00 -15.16
C LEU A 140 20.51 13.09 -14.72
N GLU A 141 20.29 14.11 -15.55
CA GLU A 141 19.32 15.18 -15.27
C GLU A 141 17.89 14.65 -15.23
N GLU A 142 17.50 13.81 -16.20
CA GLU A 142 16.19 13.14 -16.21
C GLU A 142 15.99 12.26 -14.98
N CYS A 143 17.03 11.54 -14.54
CA CYS A 143 16.96 10.73 -13.33
C CYS A 143 16.80 11.60 -12.08
N ALA A 144 17.63 12.64 -11.91
CA ALA A 144 17.51 13.55 -10.77
C ALA A 144 16.12 14.22 -10.71
N ALA A 145 15.61 14.71 -11.84
CA ALA A 145 14.29 15.32 -11.93
C ALA A 145 13.16 14.34 -11.57
N ALA A 146 13.28 13.07 -11.97
CA ALA A 146 12.28 12.06 -11.63
C ALA A 146 12.22 11.79 -10.12
N PHE A 147 13.36 11.80 -9.42
CA PHE A 147 13.46 11.51 -7.98
C PHE A 147 13.33 12.74 -7.07
N GLU A 148 13.34 13.97 -7.62
CA GLU A 148 13.18 15.21 -6.86
C GLU A 148 11.99 15.21 -5.88
N PRO A 149 10.79 14.68 -6.21
CA PRO A 149 9.69 14.62 -5.25
C PRO A 149 10.00 13.77 -4.01
N ALA A 150 10.72 12.65 -4.18
CA ALA A 150 11.12 11.78 -3.08
C ALA A 150 12.19 12.47 -2.22
N GLU A 151 13.20 13.09 -2.83
CA GLU A 151 14.27 13.79 -2.11
C GLU A 151 13.75 14.97 -1.29
N ARG A 152 12.79 15.74 -1.83
CA ARG A 152 12.11 16.80 -1.07
C ARG A 152 11.30 16.26 0.10
N LEU A 153 10.58 15.16 -0.11
CA LEU A 153 9.80 14.53 0.96
C LEU A 153 10.71 13.93 2.04
N ALA A 154 11.82 13.30 1.67
CA ALA A 154 12.81 12.79 2.61
C ALA A 154 13.39 13.91 3.48
N GLY A 155 13.71 15.06 2.90
CA GLY A 155 14.15 16.25 3.65
C GLY A 155 13.10 16.75 4.64
N ALA A 156 11.83 16.82 4.23
CA ALA A 156 10.74 17.21 5.12
C ALA A 156 10.53 16.21 6.26
N LEU A 157 10.61 14.90 5.98
CA LEU A 157 10.53 13.86 7.01
C LEU A 157 11.69 13.95 8.01
N ALA A 158 12.90 14.24 7.54
CA ALA A 158 14.07 14.41 8.41
C ALA A 158 13.95 15.63 9.34
N GLU A 159 13.31 16.71 8.89
CA GLU A 159 13.00 17.86 9.73
C GLU A 159 11.93 17.53 10.79
N GLU A 160 10.89 16.77 10.42
CA GLU A 160 9.76 16.45 11.30
C GLU A 160 10.09 15.32 12.30
N TYR A 161 10.91 14.34 11.89
CA TYR A 161 11.24 13.14 12.67
C TYR A 161 12.75 12.91 12.77
N PRO A 162 13.53 13.76 13.48
CA PRO A 162 15.00 13.86 13.35
C PRO A 162 15.84 12.69 13.90
N HIS A 163 15.24 11.52 14.14
CA HIS A 163 15.85 10.41 14.87
C HIS A 163 16.12 9.16 14.03
N PHE A 164 15.77 9.18 12.73
CA PHE A 164 15.99 8.05 11.82
C PHE A 164 17.20 8.27 10.91
N LEU A 165 17.71 7.17 10.35
CA LEU A 165 18.83 7.20 9.41
C LEU A 165 18.45 7.83 8.07
N PRO A 166 19.39 8.45 7.33
CA PRO A 166 19.13 9.02 6.01
C PRO A 166 18.42 8.07 5.04
N ASP A 167 18.91 6.83 4.94
CA ASP A 167 18.34 5.81 4.04
C ASP A 167 16.90 5.41 4.43
N THR A 168 16.52 5.57 5.70
CA THR A 168 15.15 5.37 6.17
C THR A 168 14.21 6.38 5.55
N TYR A 169 14.59 7.67 5.49
CA TYR A 169 13.75 8.68 4.85
C TYR A 169 13.65 8.48 3.34
N ASP A 170 14.71 7.97 2.69
CA ASP A 170 14.65 7.64 1.26
C ASP A 170 13.66 6.51 0.99
N GLY A 171 13.73 5.42 1.77
CA GLY A 171 12.79 4.30 1.65
C GLY A 171 11.35 4.71 1.94
N VAL A 172 11.13 5.49 3.00
CA VAL A 172 9.78 5.91 3.40
C VAL A 172 9.19 6.95 2.46
N SER A 173 9.97 7.91 1.97
CA SER A 173 9.48 8.88 0.99
C SER A 173 9.05 8.20 -0.31
N ALA A 174 9.81 7.20 -0.77
CA ALA A 174 9.45 6.37 -1.90
C ALA A 174 8.14 5.61 -1.66
N ALA A 175 8.01 4.95 -0.50
CA ALA A 175 6.80 4.22 -0.12
C ALA A 175 5.58 5.13 -0.04
N LEU A 176 5.68 6.28 0.64
CA LEU A 176 4.60 7.23 0.81
C LEU A 176 4.09 7.79 -0.53
N LEU A 177 4.98 8.11 -1.47
CA LEU A 177 4.58 8.59 -2.79
C LEU A 177 3.81 7.54 -3.59
N VAL A 178 4.25 6.27 -3.54
CA VAL A 178 3.55 5.16 -4.19
C VAL A 178 2.20 4.89 -3.52
N LEU A 179 2.17 4.81 -2.19
CA LEU A 179 0.95 4.58 -1.42
C LEU A 179 -0.07 5.72 -1.62
N ALA A 180 0.38 6.98 -1.61
CA ALA A 180 -0.49 8.13 -1.87
C ALA A 180 -1.01 8.18 -3.31
N ALA A 181 -0.22 7.74 -4.29
CA ALA A 181 -0.70 7.61 -5.67
C ALA A 181 -1.75 6.49 -5.82
N TRP A 182 -1.66 5.45 -4.99
CA TRP A 182 -2.54 4.29 -5.03
C TRP A 182 -3.82 4.44 -4.20
N ASP A 183 -3.75 5.11 -3.05
CA ASP A 183 -4.85 5.27 -2.10
C ASP A 183 -6.02 6.04 -2.72
N ALA A 184 -7.19 5.42 -2.82
CA ALA A 184 -8.37 6.07 -3.39
C ALA A 184 -9.00 7.09 -2.45
N SER A 185 -8.61 7.16 -1.17
CA SER A 185 -9.28 8.07 -0.24
C SER A 185 -9.05 9.55 -0.49
N HIS A 186 -8.05 9.88 -1.31
CA HIS A 186 -7.56 11.24 -1.56
C HIS A 186 -7.07 11.97 -0.30
N ARG A 187 -7.01 11.30 0.86
CA ARG A 187 -6.52 11.86 2.12
C ARG A 187 -4.99 11.94 2.14
N HIS A 188 -4.46 12.88 2.92
CA HIS A 188 -3.03 12.88 3.17
C HIS A 188 -2.65 11.69 4.06
N PRO A 189 -1.45 11.11 3.89
CA PRO A 189 -0.93 10.11 4.82
C PRO A 189 -1.06 10.61 6.25
N THR A 190 -1.64 9.79 7.12
CA THR A 190 -1.77 10.16 8.53
C THR A 190 -0.41 10.09 9.21
N ARG A 191 -0.30 10.71 10.38
CA ARG A 191 0.90 10.65 11.21
C ARG A 191 1.25 9.19 11.55
N GLU A 192 0.23 8.40 11.88
CA GLU A 192 0.36 7.01 12.28
C GLU A 192 0.90 6.13 11.15
N LEU A 193 0.44 6.38 9.91
CA LEU A 193 0.96 5.72 8.72
C LEU A 193 2.46 6.05 8.54
N THR A 194 2.81 7.33 8.57
CA THR A 194 4.20 7.79 8.41
C THR A 194 5.12 7.22 9.48
N GLU A 195 4.73 7.29 10.76
CA GLU A 195 5.53 6.76 11.86
C GLU A 195 5.70 5.24 11.78
N SER A 196 4.67 4.49 11.34
CA SER A 196 4.76 3.03 11.18
C SER A 196 5.73 2.66 10.05
N LEU A 197 5.70 3.39 8.93
CA LEU A 197 6.66 3.20 7.84
C LEU A 197 8.10 3.53 8.28
N LEU A 198 8.31 4.64 8.98
CA LEU A 198 9.63 5.02 9.52
C LEU A 198 10.19 3.94 10.45
N ARG A 199 9.41 3.48 11.43
CA ARG A 199 9.85 2.42 12.35
C ARG A 199 10.09 1.09 11.64
N SER A 200 9.24 0.69 10.69
CA SER A 200 9.41 -0.55 9.96
C SER A 200 10.66 -0.55 9.08
N VAL A 201 10.91 0.54 8.34
CA VAL A 201 12.07 0.67 7.45
C VAL A 201 13.36 0.80 8.26
N GLU A 202 13.38 1.58 9.34
CA GLU A 202 14.54 1.69 10.23
C GLU A 202 14.93 0.32 10.82
N ARG A 203 13.94 -0.48 11.21
CA ARG A 203 14.16 -1.79 11.83
C ARG A 203 14.78 -2.80 10.86
N ASP A 204 14.22 -2.95 9.66
CA ASP A 204 14.53 -4.09 8.78
C ASP A 204 14.69 -3.74 7.30
N GLY A 205 14.74 -2.45 6.95
CA GLY A 205 14.86 -1.95 5.58
C GLY A 205 13.64 -2.21 4.69
N ARG A 206 12.49 -2.54 5.27
CA ARG A 206 11.27 -2.94 4.53
C ARG A 206 10.01 -2.33 5.12
N ILE A 207 9.00 -2.13 4.29
CA ILE A 207 7.65 -1.80 4.74
C ILE A 207 6.84 -3.08 4.96
N ARG A 208 5.85 -3.01 5.83
CA ARG A 208 5.01 -4.15 6.20
C ARG A 208 3.58 -3.88 5.82
N LEU A 209 3.06 -4.69 4.90
CA LEU A 209 1.70 -4.56 4.41
C LEU A 209 0.86 -5.76 4.85
N GLY A 210 -0.33 -5.48 5.38
CA GLY A 210 -1.36 -6.47 5.66
C GLY A 210 -2.44 -6.46 4.58
N LEU A 211 -3.02 -7.61 4.26
CA LEU A 211 -4.16 -7.73 3.35
C LEU A 211 -5.14 -8.77 3.89
N PHE A 212 -6.40 -8.40 4.09
CA PHE A 212 -7.46 -9.38 4.37
C PHE A 212 -7.93 -10.06 3.09
N VAL A 213 -8.14 -11.37 3.17
CA VAL A 213 -8.64 -12.19 2.08
C VAL A 213 -9.87 -12.95 2.55
N CYS A 214 -11.05 -12.53 2.08
CA CYS A 214 -12.28 -13.26 2.31
C CYS A 214 -12.27 -14.56 1.49
N PRO A 215 -12.60 -15.72 2.09
CA PRO A 215 -12.81 -16.95 1.36
C PRO A 215 -13.88 -16.80 0.26
N PRO A 216 -13.66 -17.38 -0.92
CA PRO A 216 -14.71 -17.51 -1.91
C PRO A 216 -15.71 -18.58 -1.45
N VAL A 217 -16.97 -18.19 -1.31
CA VAL A 217 -18.04 -19.06 -0.80
C VAL A 217 -19.21 -19.17 -1.78
N ASP A 218 -20.03 -20.20 -1.58
CA ASP A 218 -21.22 -20.54 -2.35
C ASP A 218 -22.24 -21.25 -1.46
N PHE A 219 -23.05 -20.47 -0.74
CA PHE A 219 -23.97 -21.01 0.25
C PHE A 219 -25.10 -21.86 -0.35
N THR A 220 -25.33 -21.81 -1.68
CA THR A 220 -26.27 -22.72 -2.36
C THR A 220 -25.88 -24.19 -2.21
N ARG A 221 -24.60 -24.48 -2.00
CA ARG A 221 -24.06 -25.83 -1.82
C ARG A 221 -24.37 -26.44 -0.45
N LEU A 222 -24.80 -25.64 0.52
CA LEU A 222 -25.11 -26.12 1.88
C LEU A 222 -26.26 -27.13 1.91
N HIS A 223 -27.12 -27.15 0.89
CA HIS A 223 -28.24 -28.08 0.78
C HIS A 223 -27.90 -29.37 0.00
N GLY A 224 -26.65 -29.52 -0.45
CA GLY A 224 -26.19 -30.70 -1.19
C GLY A 224 -25.71 -31.85 -0.30
N GLU A 225 -25.26 -32.93 -0.93
CA GLU A 225 -24.68 -34.11 -0.24
C GLU A 225 -23.36 -33.80 0.47
N ARG A 226 -22.68 -32.72 0.06
CA ARG A 226 -21.36 -32.30 0.53
C ARG A 226 -21.37 -30.81 0.89
N PRO A 227 -22.02 -30.43 2.01
CA PRO A 227 -22.22 -29.04 2.38
C PRO A 227 -20.91 -28.28 2.59
N GLU A 228 -19.82 -28.96 2.96
CA GLU A 228 -18.48 -28.36 3.14
C GLU A 228 -17.91 -27.74 1.86
N LEU A 229 -18.44 -28.09 0.68
CA LEU A 229 -18.04 -27.52 -0.60
C LEU A 229 -18.53 -26.07 -0.80
N TYR A 230 -19.30 -25.52 0.13
CA TYR A 230 -19.67 -24.10 0.11
C TYR A 230 -18.43 -23.20 0.15
N VAL A 231 -17.37 -23.59 0.87
CA VAL A 231 -16.06 -22.94 0.76
C VAL A 231 -15.37 -23.44 -0.50
N ARG A 232 -15.12 -22.56 -1.46
CA ARG A 232 -14.47 -22.89 -2.72
C ARG A 232 -12.96 -23.01 -2.52
N ASP A 233 -12.30 -23.84 -3.31
CA ASP A 233 -10.85 -24.12 -3.26
C ASP A 233 -10.04 -23.30 -4.26
N HIS A 234 -10.67 -22.35 -4.95
CA HIS A 234 -10.07 -21.48 -5.95
C HIS A 234 -10.43 -20.02 -5.71
N MET A 235 -9.56 -19.08 -6.11
CA MET A 235 -9.82 -17.64 -5.95
C MET A 235 -10.78 -17.04 -6.98
N HIS A 236 -11.17 -17.77 -8.04
CA HIS A 236 -12.08 -17.22 -9.06
C HIS A 236 -13.43 -16.78 -8.46
N GLY A 237 -13.85 -15.55 -8.76
CA GLY A 237 -15.07 -14.93 -8.21
C GLY A 237 -14.92 -14.31 -6.82
N SER A 238 -13.78 -14.52 -6.15
CA SER A 238 -13.49 -13.86 -4.86
C SER A 238 -13.37 -12.34 -5.01
N VAL A 239 -13.46 -11.63 -3.89
CA VAL A 239 -13.11 -10.20 -3.82
C VAL A 239 -11.66 -10.01 -4.27
N LEU A 240 -10.71 -10.78 -3.75
CA LEU A 240 -9.30 -10.73 -4.15
C LEU A 240 -9.10 -10.81 -5.67
N SER A 241 -9.84 -11.70 -6.35
CA SER A 241 -9.71 -11.85 -7.80
C SER A 241 -10.17 -10.62 -8.60
N ARG A 242 -11.18 -9.90 -8.11
CA ARG A 242 -11.68 -8.66 -8.70
C ARG A 242 -10.73 -7.49 -8.47
N LEU A 243 -9.94 -7.53 -7.40
CA LEU A 243 -9.01 -6.46 -7.02
C LEU A 243 -7.58 -6.69 -7.54
N ALA A 244 -7.30 -7.84 -8.14
CA ALA A 244 -5.96 -8.27 -8.53
C ALA A 244 -5.21 -7.27 -9.42
N GLY A 245 -5.90 -6.63 -10.38
CA GLY A 245 -5.27 -5.66 -11.28
C GLY A 245 -4.68 -4.47 -10.54
N ARG A 246 -5.45 -3.87 -9.64
CA ARG A 246 -5.01 -2.69 -8.89
C ARG A 246 -4.06 -3.03 -7.74
N LEU A 247 -4.19 -4.22 -7.13
CA LEU A 247 -3.17 -4.71 -6.20
C LEU A 247 -1.82 -4.92 -6.92
N ARG A 248 -1.83 -5.45 -8.15
CA ARG A 248 -0.62 -5.55 -8.97
C ARG A 248 -0.01 -4.18 -9.25
N GLU A 249 -0.82 -3.15 -9.52
CA GLU A 249 -0.34 -1.78 -9.71
C GLU A 249 0.38 -1.25 -8.46
N LEU A 250 -0.16 -1.49 -7.26
CA LEU A 250 0.50 -1.13 -6.00
C LEU A 250 1.89 -1.77 -5.89
N PHE A 251 1.95 -3.10 -5.95
CA PHE A 251 3.21 -3.82 -5.73
C PHE A 251 4.23 -3.58 -6.84
N ARG A 252 3.79 -3.43 -8.09
CA ARG A 252 4.67 -3.01 -9.18
C ARG A 252 5.19 -1.59 -8.97
N GLY A 253 4.37 -0.68 -8.44
CA GLY A 253 4.79 0.66 -8.06
C GLY A 253 5.88 0.63 -6.99
N LEU A 254 5.69 -0.20 -5.94
CA LEU A 254 6.66 -0.36 -4.85
C LEU A 254 7.97 -1.00 -5.35
N GLU A 255 7.89 -2.06 -6.17
CA GLU A 255 9.05 -2.70 -6.82
C GLU A 255 9.78 -1.70 -7.74
N GLY A 256 9.02 -0.96 -8.56
CA GLY A 256 9.56 0.09 -9.42
C GLY A 256 10.25 1.20 -8.63
N ALA A 257 9.80 1.46 -7.42
CA ALA A 257 10.42 2.38 -6.46
C ALA A 257 11.58 1.78 -5.64
N GLN A 258 11.92 0.50 -5.82
CA GLN A 258 12.88 -0.23 -5.00
C GLN A 258 12.54 -0.23 -3.50
N VAL A 259 11.25 -0.23 -3.18
CA VAL A 259 10.75 -0.38 -1.81
C VAL A 259 10.60 -1.88 -1.52
N GLU A 260 11.37 -2.37 -0.55
CA GLU A 260 11.23 -3.75 -0.06
C GLU A 260 9.95 -3.89 0.75
N VAL A 261 9.19 -4.96 0.48
CA VAL A 261 7.87 -5.20 1.08
C VAL A 261 7.82 -6.59 1.68
N GLU A 262 7.38 -6.66 2.94
CA GLU A 262 6.85 -7.88 3.55
C GLU A 262 5.32 -7.83 3.48
N LEU A 263 4.71 -8.78 2.76
CA LEU A 263 3.26 -8.89 2.64
C LEU A 263 2.73 -10.02 3.53
N ARG A 264 1.76 -9.69 4.37
CA ARG A 264 0.99 -10.64 5.17
C ARG A 264 -0.45 -10.69 4.67
N ALA A 265 -0.83 -11.80 4.04
CA ALA A 265 -2.21 -12.07 3.66
C ALA A 265 -2.90 -12.88 4.77
N ILE A 266 -3.92 -12.28 5.38
CA ILE A 266 -4.72 -12.90 6.45
C ILE A 266 -6.03 -13.38 5.85
N VAL A 267 -6.26 -14.69 5.85
CA VAL A 267 -7.50 -15.29 5.35
C VAL A 267 -8.55 -15.27 6.46
N GLY A 268 -9.66 -14.55 6.25
CA GLY A 268 -10.81 -14.48 7.17
C GLY A 268 -11.65 -15.76 7.10
N ASP A 269 -11.09 -16.88 7.54
CA ASP A 269 -11.66 -18.21 7.32
C ASP A 269 -12.78 -18.60 8.28
N THR A 270 -13.11 -17.76 9.26
CA THR A 270 -14.12 -18.02 10.30
C THR A 270 -15.23 -16.98 10.39
N ASP A 271 -15.33 -16.04 9.46
CA ASP A 271 -16.34 -14.97 9.50
C ASP A 271 -17.75 -15.52 9.75
N GLU A 272 -18.11 -16.67 9.15
CA GLU A 272 -19.42 -17.26 9.39
C GLU A 272 -19.58 -17.84 10.79
N ASP A 273 -18.53 -18.47 11.32
CA ASP A 273 -18.50 -19.03 12.67
C ASP A 273 -18.46 -17.92 13.74
N ASP A 274 -17.87 -16.77 13.43
CA ASP A 274 -17.64 -15.68 14.37
C ASP A 274 -18.89 -14.82 14.60
N TYR A 275 -19.75 -14.65 13.58
CA TYR A 275 -20.96 -13.83 13.71
C TYR A 275 -22.19 -14.32 12.95
N LEU A 276 -22.07 -15.04 11.83
CA LEU A 276 -23.21 -15.39 10.99
C LEU A 276 -24.07 -16.50 11.61
N TRP A 277 -23.44 -17.59 12.06
CA TRP A 277 -24.12 -18.79 12.58
C TRP A 277 -24.80 -18.60 13.93
N TYR A 278 -24.59 -17.45 14.59
CA TYR A 278 -25.33 -17.08 15.80
C TYR A 278 -26.77 -16.68 15.51
N GLY A 279 -27.03 -16.13 14.31
CA GLY A 279 -28.36 -15.69 13.90
C GLY A 279 -28.97 -16.51 12.76
N VAL A 280 -28.15 -17.15 11.93
CA VAL A 280 -28.61 -18.04 10.85
C VAL A 280 -28.36 -19.49 11.27
N PRO A 281 -29.35 -20.41 11.14
CA PRO A 281 -29.15 -21.80 11.50
C PRO A 281 -27.94 -22.41 10.78
N ALA A 282 -26.96 -22.86 11.55
CA ALA A 282 -25.82 -23.58 11.00
C ALA A 282 -26.28 -24.87 10.29
N PRO A 283 -25.60 -25.31 9.22
CA PRO A 283 -25.95 -26.55 8.53
C PRO A 283 -25.84 -27.76 9.47
N ALA A 284 -26.91 -28.55 9.59
CA ALA A 284 -27.00 -29.67 10.53
C ALA A 284 -25.99 -30.81 10.26
N HIS A 285 -25.50 -30.96 9.03
CA HIS A 285 -24.64 -32.08 8.61
C HIS A 285 -23.28 -31.62 8.06
N LEU A 286 -22.74 -30.52 8.58
CA LEU A 286 -21.45 -30.00 8.15
C LEU A 286 -20.30 -30.89 8.65
N ASP A 287 -19.58 -31.54 7.73
CA ASP A 287 -18.32 -32.22 8.04
C ASP A 287 -17.24 -31.18 8.38
N ARG A 288 -17.03 -30.97 9.69
CA ARG A 288 -16.08 -29.99 10.21
C ARG A 288 -14.62 -30.33 9.86
N VAL A 289 -14.28 -31.61 9.75
CA VAL A 289 -12.91 -32.05 9.41
C VAL A 289 -12.63 -31.74 7.95
N ALA A 290 -13.58 -32.07 7.07
CA ALA A 290 -13.46 -31.76 5.65
C ALA A 290 -13.46 -30.24 5.39
N LEU A 291 -14.29 -29.46 6.12
CA LEU A 291 -14.31 -28.01 6.03
C LEU A 291 -12.97 -27.38 6.47
N ASP A 292 -12.41 -27.81 7.60
CA ASP A 292 -11.12 -27.29 8.08
C ASP A 292 -9.99 -27.63 7.11
N ALA A 293 -9.97 -28.84 6.53
CA ALA A 293 -9.02 -29.20 5.49
C ALA A 293 -9.13 -28.29 4.25
N ARG A 294 -10.35 -27.86 3.88
CA ARG A 294 -10.55 -26.89 2.78
C ARG A 294 -10.07 -25.50 3.16
N ARG A 295 -10.32 -25.04 4.39
CA ARG A 295 -9.81 -23.76 4.90
C ARG A 295 -8.28 -23.74 4.95
N GLU A 296 -7.65 -24.85 5.34
CA GLU A 296 -6.19 -24.99 5.30
C GLU A 296 -5.66 -24.93 3.85
N ALA A 297 -6.30 -25.65 2.93
CA ALA A 297 -5.93 -25.62 1.50
C ALA A 297 -6.03 -24.20 0.89
N LEU A 298 -6.97 -23.38 1.37
CA LEU A 298 -7.10 -21.98 0.92
C LEU A 298 -5.83 -21.15 1.14
N VAL A 299 -5.04 -21.42 2.18
CA VAL A 299 -3.77 -20.71 2.42
C VAL A 299 -2.85 -20.89 1.21
N THR A 300 -2.70 -22.12 0.74
CA THR A 300 -1.88 -22.44 -0.44
C THR A 300 -2.48 -21.85 -1.72
N THR A 301 -3.81 -21.94 -1.88
CA THR A 301 -4.51 -21.35 -3.03
C THR A 301 -4.30 -19.83 -3.10
N VAL A 302 -4.38 -19.12 -1.98
CA VAL A 302 -4.14 -17.68 -1.90
C VAL A 302 -2.69 -17.35 -2.21
N ALA A 303 -1.73 -18.08 -1.63
CA ALA A 303 -0.31 -17.89 -1.91
C ALA A 303 -0.02 -18.02 -3.41
N ASN A 304 -0.45 -19.12 -4.02
CA ASN A 304 -0.30 -19.37 -5.45
C ASN A 304 -0.99 -18.28 -6.28
N TYR A 305 -2.20 -17.87 -5.92
CA TYR A 305 -2.91 -16.82 -6.65
C TYR A 305 -2.19 -15.47 -6.59
N LEU A 306 -1.55 -15.11 -5.48
CA LEU A 306 -0.82 -13.84 -5.36
C LEU A 306 0.47 -13.84 -6.20
N THR A 307 1.16 -14.98 -6.31
CA THR A 307 2.52 -15.06 -6.88
C THR A 307 2.59 -15.71 -8.25
N GLU A 308 1.56 -16.41 -8.72
CA GLU A 308 1.62 -17.15 -9.99
C GLU A 308 1.97 -16.26 -11.18
N GLU A 309 2.83 -16.76 -12.06
CA GLU A 309 3.16 -16.04 -13.28
C GLU A 309 2.02 -16.13 -14.29
N VAL A 310 1.53 -14.97 -14.71
CA VAL A 310 0.54 -14.81 -15.77
C VAL A 310 1.26 -14.32 -17.02
N SER A 311 0.95 -14.93 -18.16
CA SER A 311 1.48 -14.52 -19.46
C SER A 311 1.15 -13.05 -19.75
N ALA A 312 2.18 -12.25 -20.05
CA ALA A 312 2.03 -10.88 -20.51
C ALA A 312 2.85 -10.66 -21.81
N PRO A 313 2.56 -9.60 -22.59
CA PRO A 313 3.29 -9.31 -23.85
C PRO A 313 4.80 -9.14 -23.71
N ARG A 314 5.31 -8.97 -22.48
CA ARG A 314 6.74 -8.78 -22.15
C ARG A 314 7.30 -9.92 -21.29
N GLY A 315 6.69 -11.11 -21.33
CA GLY A 315 7.08 -12.27 -20.53
C GLY A 315 6.12 -12.54 -19.36
N GLY A 316 6.44 -13.53 -18.52
CA GLY A 316 5.67 -13.81 -17.31
C GLY A 316 5.74 -12.65 -16.32
N GLN A 317 4.60 -12.29 -15.72
CA GLN A 317 4.53 -11.35 -14.59
C GLN A 317 3.73 -12.00 -13.46
N PRO A 318 4.10 -11.78 -12.18
CA PRO A 318 3.32 -12.28 -11.07
C PRO A 318 1.90 -11.74 -11.19
N ARG A 319 0.95 -12.52 -10.71
CA ARG A 319 -0.43 -12.07 -10.71
C ARG A 319 -0.60 -10.83 -9.85
N ILE A 320 0.03 -10.72 -8.68
CA ILE A 320 -0.06 -9.55 -7.81
C ILE A 320 1.30 -9.20 -7.20
N PHE A 321 1.97 -10.16 -6.55
CA PHE A 321 3.12 -9.89 -5.70
C PHE A 321 4.37 -10.64 -6.17
N ARG A 322 5.46 -9.90 -6.40
CA ARG A 322 6.79 -10.42 -6.78
C ARG A 322 7.79 -10.39 -5.63
N GLY A 323 7.43 -9.74 -4.52
CA GLY A 323 8.34 -9.49 -3.41
C GLY A 323 8.84 -10.77 -2.76
N THR A 324 9.94 -10.66 -2.05
CA THR A 324 10.69 -11.80 -1.51
C THR A 324 10.04 -12.40 -0.25
N ALA A 325 9.15 -11.66 0.41
CA ALA A 325 8.52 -12.06 1.66
C ALA A 325 6.99 -12.00 1.59
N LEU A 326 6.38 -13.15 1.31
CA LEU A 326 4.94 -13.37 1.44
C LEU A 326 4.67 -14.36 2.57
N THR A 327 3.83 -13.96 3.52
CA THR A 327 3.23 -14.86 4.49
C THR A 327 1.74 -14.92 4.25
N VAL A 328 1.18 -16.12 4.12
CA VAL A 328 -0.27 -16.33 4.09
C VAL A 328 -0.63 -17.16 5.30
N GLN A 329 -1.62 -16.72 6.08
CA GLN A 329 -2.07 -17.43 7.26
C GLN A 329 -3.58 -17.31 7.45
N ARG A 330 -4.17 -18.31 8.09
CA ARG A 330 -5.57 -18.27 8.53
C ARG A 330 -5.70 -17.39 9.75
N LEU A 331 -6.77 -16.61 9.81
CA LEU A 331 -7.09 -15.85 11.01
C LEU A 331 -7.42 -16.81 12.17
N SER A 332 -8.11 -17.92 11.90
CA SER A 332 -8.44 -18.93 12.91
C SER A 332 -7.23 -19.60 13.56
N ALA A 333 -6.09 -19.62 12.85
CA ALA A 333 -4.82 -20.14 13.39
C ALA A 333 -4.15 -19.16 14.36
N MET A 334 -4.59 -17.90 14.41
CA MET A 334 -4.13 -16.90 15.36
C MET A 334 -4.94 -17.01 16.65
N ALA A 335 -4.33 -17.55 17.71
CA ALA A 335 -4.99 -17.58 19.01
C ALA A 335 -5.13 -16.15 19.58
N PRO A 336 -6.36 -15.66 19.86
CA PRO A 336 -6.53 -14.32 20.40
C PRO A 336 -5.98 -14.22 21.83
N SER A 337 -5.31 -13.10 22.12
CA SER A 337 -4.80 -12.79 23.46
C SER A 337 -5.95 -12.56 24.46
N ALA A 338 -5.60 -12.37 25.74
CA ALA A 338 -6.60 -11.96 26.73
C ALA A 338 -7.17 -10.58 26.38
N GLU A 339 -6.30 -9.68 25.92
CA GLU A 339 -6.61 -8.31 25.51
C GLU A 339 -7.55 -8.28 24.30
N SER A 340 -7.26 -9.07 23.25
CA SER A 340 -8.15 -9.20 22.09
C SER A 340 -9.55 -9.69 22.49
N ARG A 341 -9.63 -10.69 23.39
CA ARG A 341 -10.92 -11.20 23.89
C ARG A 341 -11.66 -10.19 24.75
N ASN A 342 -10.95 -9.38 25.53
CA ASN A 342 -11.54 -8.30 26.32
C ASN A 342 -12.15 -7.22 25.41
N VAL A 343 -11.47 -6.87 24.30
CA VAL A 343 -12.01 -5.95 23.29
C VAL A 343 -13.31 -6.50 22.70
N TYR A 344 -13.32 -7.77 22.28
CA TYR A 344 -14.53 -8.42 21.76
C TYR A 344 -15.69 -8.31 22.75
N ALA A 345 -15.46 -8.71 24.00
CA ALA A 345 -16.49 -8.71 25.05
C ALA A 345 -17.00 -7.29 25.35
N ALA A 346 -16.13 -6.28 25.36
CA ALA A 346 -16.49 -4.91 25.64
C ALA A 346 -17.36 -4.31 24.51
N VAL A 347 -16.97 -4.51 23.25
CA VAL A 347 -17.74 -4.05 22.09
C VAL A 347 -19.10 -4.76 22.02
N LEU A 348 -19.14 -6.08 22.25
CA LEU A 348 -20.39 -6.84 22.24
C LEU A 348 -21.35 -6.39 23.34
N ALA A 349 -20.84 -6.04 24.53
CA ALA A 349 -21.66 -5.59 25.65
C ALA A 349 -22.21 -4.17 25.47
N ASN A 350 -21.45 -3.27 24.82
CA ASN A 350 -21.86 -1.88 24.62
C ASN A 350 -21.34 -1.29 23.29
N PRO A 351 -21.90 -1.69 22.14
CA PRO A 351 -21.38 -1.28 20.84
C PRO A 351 -21.44 0.23 20.62
N LEU A 352 -22.43 0.92 21.21
CA LEU A 352 -22.61 2.36 21.07
C LEU A 352 -21.61 3.21 21.88
N ALA A 353 -20.77 2.59 22.72
CA ALA A 353 -19.61 3.26 23.29
C ALA A 353 -18.46 3.41 22.28
N TYR A 354 -18.48 2.62 21.21
CA TYR A 354 -17.40 2.53 20.23
C TYR A 354 -17.81 3.02 18.84
N PHE A 355 -19.10 2.92 18.51
CA PHE A 355 -19.63 3.20 17.18
C PHE A 355 -20.87 4.08 17.24
N ASP A 356 -21.03 4.92 16.21
CA ASP A 356 -22.25 5.70 16.08
C ASP A 356 -23.41 4.79 15.70
N ARG A 357 -24.62 5.13 16.15
CA ARG A 357 -25.84 4.41 15.73
C ARG A 357 -25.98 4.37 14.20
N ARG A 358 -25.52 5.41 13.50
CA ARG A 358 -25.52 5.48 12.03
C ARG A 358 -24.64 4.41 11.40
N ASP A 359 -23.51 4.07 12.02
CA ASP A 359 -22.60 3.03 11.53
C ASP A 359 -23.25 1.65 11.59
N VAL A 360 -23.92 1.36 12.71
CA VAL A 360 -24.64 0.10 12.92
C VAL A 360 -25.80 -0.02 11.92
N GLU A 361 -26.58 1.04 11.70
CA GLU A 361 -27.67 1.03 10.72
C GLU A 361 -27.15 0.93 9.28
N ALA A 362 -26.03 1.59 8.95
CA ALA A 362 -25.39 1.49 7.65
C ALA A 362 -24.92 0.06 7.36
N GLU A 363 -24.23 -0.58 8.30
CA GLU A 363 -23.80 -1.97 8.14
C GLU A 363 -25.00 -2.92 8.07
N LYS A 364 -26.06 -2.68 8.85
CA LYS A 364 -27.32 -3.44 8.75
C LYS A 364 -27.91 -3.35 7.34
N GLY A 365 -27.91 -2.16 6.73
CA GLY A 365 -28.32 -1.95 5.34
C GLY A 365 -27.47 -2.75 4.35
N ILE A 366 -26.13 -2.68 4.49
CA ILE A 366 -25.18 -3.41 3.65
C ILE A 366 -25.37 -4.91 3.78
N MET A 367 -25.43 -5.43 5.01
CA MET A 367 -25.62 -6.85 5.27
C MET A 367 -26.94 -7.34 4.70
N ARG A 368 -28.04 -6.57 4.82
CA ARG A 368 -29.33 -6.95 4.23
C ARG A 368 -29.23 -7.16 2.71
N GLY A 369 -28.48 -6.30 2.00
CA GLY A 369 -28.24 -6.45 0.57
C GLY A 369 -27.50 -7.74 0.18
N LEU A 370 -26.73 -8.33 1.11
CA LEU A 370 -26.02 -9.59 0.84
C LEU A 370 -26.95 -10.81 0.68
N TRP A 371 -28.23 -10.72 1.06
CA TRP A 371 -29.26 -11.75 0.82
C TRP A 371 -30.08 -11.54 -0.47
N GLU A 372 -29.84 -10.48 -1.24
CA GLU A 372 -30.52 -10.29 -2.52
C GLU A 372 -30.16 -11.39 -3.53
N PRO A 373 -31.05 -11.74 -4.50
CA PRO A 373 -30.74 -12.75 -5.50
C PRO A 373 -29.41 -12.50 -6.23
N GLY A 374 -28.56 -13.53 -6.34
CA GLY A 374 -27.21 -13.41 -6.90
C GLY A 374 -26.15 -12.75 -6.01
N SER A 375 -26.46 -12.49 -4.73
CA SER A 375 -25.53 -11.87 -3.76
C SER A 375 -24.80 -12.89 -2.90
N TYR A 376 -23.95 -12.40 -1.98
CA TYR A 376 -22.99 -13.21 -1.23
C TYR A 376 -23.61 -14.33 -0.38
N TYR A 377 -24.77 -14.09 0.24
CA TYR A 377 -25.49 -15.07 1.09
C TYR A 377 -26.60 -15.83 0.35
N GLU A 378 -26.57 -15.86 -0.99
CA GLU A 378 -27.54 -16.62 -1.78
C GLU A 378 -27.57 -18.10 -1.36
N GLY A 379 -28.76 -18.61 -1.05
CA GLY A 379 -28.98 -19.97 -0.53
C GLY A 379 -29.20 -20.06 0.99
N LEU A 380 -28.99 -18.96 1.74
CA LEU A 380 -29.33 -18.86 3.16
C LEU A 380 -30.71 -18.22 3.35
N SER A 381 -31.40 -18.61 4.44
CA SER A 381 -32.59 -17.90 4.90
C SER A 381 -32.21 -16.51 5.41
N GLN A 382 -32.90 -15.48 4.93
CA GLN A 382 -32.71 -14.13 5.42
C GLN A 382 -33.14 -14.05 6.91
N PRO A 383 -32.28 -13.55 7.82
CA PRO A 383 -32.64 -13.38 9.21
C PRO A 383 -33.69 -12.27 9.38
N ASP A 384 -34.46 -12.33 10.47
CA ASP A 384 -35.32 -11.22 10.86
C ASP A 384 -34.48 -10.01 11.32
N ASP A 385 -35.15 -8.86 11.49
CA ASP A 385 -34.49 -7.59 11.76
C ASP A 385 -33.75 -7.52 13.10
N ALA A 386 -34.18 -8.31 14.09
CA ALA A 386 -33.55 -8.39 15.41
C ALA A 386 -32.30 -9.29 15.35
N THR A 387 -32.42 -10.43 14.67
CA THR A 387 -31.34 -11.37 14.40
C THR A 387 -30.24 -10.73 13.56
N LEU A 388 -30.61 -9.98 12.52
CA LEU A 388 -29.65 -9.24 11.71
C LEU A 388 -28.89 -8.19 12.54
N ALA A 389 -29.57 -7.53 13.48
CA ALA A 389 -28.90 -6.57 14.37
C ALA A 389 -27.88 -7.25 15.30
N ASP A 390 -28.20 -8.44 15.85
CA ASP A 390 -27.25 -9.21 16.66
C ASP A 390 -26.02 -9.66 15.83
N ILE A 391 -26.24 -10.16 14.61
CA ILE A 391 -25.16 -10.52 13.67
C ILE A 391 -24.25 -9.31 13.41
N VAL A 392 -24.83 -8.14 13.15
CA VAL A 392 -24.07 -6.89 12.91
C VAL A 392 -23.23 -6.54 14.14
N VAL A 393 -23.80 -6.53 15.35
CA VAL A 393 -23.04 -6.21 16.56
C VAL A 393 -21.88 -7.19 16.78
N ARG A 394 -22.11 -8.49 16.56
CA ARG A 394 -21.04 -9.51 16.62
C ARG A 394 -19.96 -9.24 15.59
N LYS A 395 -20.32 -8.88 14.36
CA LYS A 395 -19.37 -8.52 13.31
C LYS A 395 -18.48 -7.34 13.73
N PHE A 396 -19.05 -6.30 14.32
CA PHE A 396 -18.29 -5.17 14.86
C PHE A 396 -17.33 -5.60 15.97
N ALA A 397 -17.78 -6.43 16.91
CA ALA A 397 -16.94 -6.98 17.98
C ALA A 397 -15.80 -7.86 17.42
N THR A 398 -16.09 -8.70 16.44
CA THR A 398 -15.11 -9.55 15.74
C THR A 398 -14.05 -8.71 15.05
N TYR A 399 -14.43 -7.69 14.28
CA TYR A 399 -13.46 -6.83 13.60
C TYR A 399 -12.60 -6.04 14.61
N ALA A 400 -13.17 -5.54 15.71
CA ALA A 400 -12.40 -4.87 16.75
C ALA A 400 -11.36 -5.80 17.39
N MET A 401 -11.73 -7.06 17.64
CA MET A 401 -10.82 -8.10 18.11
C MET A 401 -9.70 -8.36 17.09
N GLN A 402 -10.07 -8.54 15.82
CA GLN A 402 -9.13 -8.79 14.72
C GLN A 402 -8.12 -7.66 14.59
N GLY A 403 -8.55 -6.39 14.64
CA GLY A 403 -7.63 -5.25 14.58
C GLY A 403 -6.64 -5.22 15.73
N ARG A 404 -7.08 -5.60 16.95
CA ARG A 404 -6.16 -5.77 18.09
C ARG A 404 -5.15 -6.91 17.84
N MET A 405 -5.61 -8.06 17.34
CA MET A 405 -4.74 -9.19 17.02
C MET A 405 -3.70 -8.83 15.96
N LEU A 406 -4.08 -8.06 14.95
CA LEU A 406 -3.17 -7.58 13.91
C LEU A 406 -2.10 -6.66 14.47
N HIS A 407 -2.45 -5.76 15.38
CA HIS A 407 -1.47 -4.89 16.03
C HIS A 407 -0.51 -5.66 16.93
N GLU A 408 -0.99 -6.70 17.62
CA GLU A 408 -0.14 -7.59 18.43
C GLU A 408 0.78 -8.45 17.56
N LEU A 409 0.32 -8.83 16.37
CA LEU A 409 1.11 -9.56 15.38
C LEU A 409 2.25 -8.68 14.83
N ASP A 410 1.94 -7.44 14.45
CA ASP A 410 2.94 -6.48 13.98
C ASP A 410 2.46 -5.03 14.18
N PRO A 411 3.09 -4.26 15.10
CA PRO A 411 2.63 -2.92 15.45
C PRO A 411 2.93 -1.86 14.37
N ASP A 412 3.78 -2.18 13.38
CA ASP A 412 4.18 -1.26 12.31
C ASP A 412 3.56 -1.63 10.95
N MET A 413 2.62 -2.58 10.95
CA MET A 413 1.91 -3.01 9.75
C MET A 413 0.94 -1.93 9.26
N VAL A 414 0.93 -1.72 7.95
CA VAL A 414 -0.05 -0.90 7.24
C VAL A 414 -1.04 -1.82 6.54
N LEU A 415 -2.32 -1.67 6.82
CA LEU A 415 -3.35 -2.50 6.22
C LEU A 415 -3.79 -1.94 4.86
N VAL A 416 -3.73 -2.78 3.82
CA VAL A 416 -4.34 -2.51 2.52
C VAL A 416 -5.83 -2.84 2.63
N GLN A 417 -6.67 -1.81 2.79
CA GLN A 417 -8.09 -1.98 3.03
C GLN A 417 -8.84 -2.20 1.71
N THR A 418 -9.31 -3.43 1.54
CA THR A 418 -9.97 -3.91 0.31
C THR A 418 -11.46 -4.15 0.47
N GLU A 419 -12.05 -3.83 1.62
CA GLU A 419 -13.49 -3.96 1.88
C GLU A 419 -14.18 -2.60 1.85
N ARG A 420 -15.47 -2.61 1.45
CA ARG A 420 -16.36 -1.46 1.62
C ARG A 420 -17.23 -1.65 2.88
N PRO A 421 -17.57 -0.60 3.62
CA PRO A 421 -17.12 0.80 3.49
C PRO A 421 -15.70 1.00 4.05
N PRO A 422 -14.72 1.56 3.32
CA PRO A 422 -13.33 1.64 3.80
C PRO A 422 -13.22 2.32 5.18
N LEU A 423 -13.91 3.45 5.38
CA LEU A 423 -13.89 4.18 6.65
C LEU A 423 -14.56 3.43 7.79
N LEU A 424 -15.65 2.72 7.51
CA LEU A 424 -16.31 1.92 8.53
C LEU A 424 -15.44 0.73 8.91
N ARG A 425 -14.85 0.03 7.94
CA ARG A 425 -13.95 -1.11 8.18
C ARG A 425 -12.73 -0.69 9.00
N ALA A 426 -12.11 0.44 8.65
CA ALA A 426 -11.00 1.00 9.42
C ALA A 426 -11.40 1.34 10.87
N ARG A 427 -12.59 1.93 11.09
CA ARG A 427 -13.12 2.20 12.43
C ARG A 427 -13.43 0.91 13.20
N MET A 428 -14.03 -0.09 12.56
CA MET A 428 -14.32 -1.39 13.17
C MET A 428 -13.05 -2.05 13.69
N LEU A 429 -11.99 -2.10 12.87
CA LEU A 429 -10.69 -2.67 13.25
C LEU A 429 -10.02 -1.87 14.39
N ASN A 430 -10.18 -0.55 14.42
CA ASN A 430 -9.54 0.32 15.40
C ASN A 430 -10.38 0.62 16.66
N ALA A 431 -11.61 0.11 16.76
CA ALA A 431 -12.49 0.39 17.90
C ALA A 431 -11.98 -0.18 19.23
N GLY A 432 -11.19 -1.25 19.17
CA GLY A 432 -10.53 -1.85 20.33
C GLY A 432 -9.29 -1.12 20.83
N TRP A 433 -9.02 0.08 20.32
CA TRP A 433 -7.80 0.80 20.63
C TRP A 433 -7.87 1.47 22.01
N ASP A 434 -6.90 1.13 22.88
CA ASP A 434 -6.96 1.31 24.33
C ASP A 434 -6.20 2.56 24.84
N GLN A 435 -5.86 3.51 23.96
CA GLN A 435 -5.09 4.72 24.31
C GLN A 435 -3.76 4.42 25.06
N THR A 436 -3.21 3.20 24.95
CA THR A 436 -2.00 2.73 25.67
C THR A 436 -0.69 3.37 25.20
N GLY A 437 -0.75 4.49 24.48
CA GLY A 437 0.41 5.22 23.95
C GLY A 437 0.96 4.67 22.64
N ARG A 438 0.29 3.71 22.01
CA ARG A 438 0.59 3.26 20.65
C ARG A 438 -0.36 3.93 19.64
N SER A 439 -0.01 3.91 18.37
CA SER A 439 -0.85 4.42 17.26
C SER A 439 -1.84 3.38 16.71
N PRO A 440 -3.07 3.76 16.31
CA PRO A 440 -4.02 2.85 15.65
C PRO A 440 -3.43 2.21 14.38
N LEU A 441 -4.00 1.09 13.93
CA LEU A 441 -3.60 0.39 12.72
C LEU A 441 -3.83 1.29 11.49
N PRO A 442 -2.76 1.77 10.84
CA PRO A 442 -2.90 2.64 9.68
C PRO A 442 -3.39 1.87 8.46
N THR A 443 -4.18 2.52 7.62
CA THR A 443 -4.76 1.94 6.41
C THR A 443 -4.38 2.72 5.15
N VAL A 444 -4.35 2.02 4.02
CA VAL A 444 -4.36 2.59 2.68
C VAL A 444 -5.57 2.05 1.94
N GLU A 445 -6.37 2.93 1.34
CA GLU A 445 -7.73 2.56 0.94
C GLU A 445 -7.80 2.16 -0.54
N PHE A 446 -8.33 0.97 -0.80
CA PHE A 446 -8.69 0.58 -2.15
C PHE A 446 -9.88 1.40 -2.64
N PHE A 447 -10.86 1.76 -1.83
CA PHE A 447 -12.04 2.47 -2.32
C PHE A 447 -12.02 3.92 -1.90
N GLU A 448 -12.62 4.78 -2.73
CA GLU A 448 -12.97 6.13 -2.30
C GLU A 448 -13.90 6.00 -1.07
N PRO A 449 -13.74 6.85 -0.04
CA PRO A 449 -14.67 6.90 1.06
C PRO A 449 -16.07 7.18 0.53
N GLU A 450 -17.08 6.60 1.16
CA GLU A 450 -18.45 7.01 0.90
C GLU A 450 -18.59 8.52 1.14
N ASP A 451 -19.24 9.22 0.20
CA ASP A 451 -19.70 10.59 0.42
C ASP A 451 -20.58 10.59 1.68
N GLY A 452 -20.13 11.31 2.70
CA GLY A 452 -20.81 11.42 4.00
C GLY A 452 -22.07 12.27 3.96
#